data_AF-A0A0G1TBY8-F1
#
_entry.id   AF-A0A0G1TBY8-F1
#
_cell.length_a   1.000
_cell.length_b   1.000
_cell.length_c   1.000
_cell.angle_alpha   90.00
_cell.angle_beta   90.00
_cell.angle_gamma   90.00
#
_symmetry.space_group_name_H-M   'P 1'
#
loop_
_entity.id
_entity.type
_entity.pdbx_description
1 polymer ?
#
loop_
_entity_poly.entity_id
_entity_poly.type
_entity_poly.pdbx_seq_one_letter_code
_entity_poly.pdbx_strand_id
1 'polypeptide(L)' 'MLSLERTKELLDDDSLSDKEVEEIRDAFRKLAEIVFEKWKLEKK' A
#
# COMPACT_ATOMS: atom_id res chain seq x y z
N MET A 1 9.87 0.97 -0.63
CA MET A 1 8.65 0.21 -0.28
C MET A 1 8.47 0.33 1.22
N LEU A 2 7.24 0.44 1.74
CA LEU A 2 7.03 0.41 3.20
C LEU A 2 7.50 -0.94 3.75
N SER A 3 8.10 -0.98 4.94
CA SER A 3 8.42 -2.24 5.60
C SER A 3 7.13 -2.92 6.07
N LEU A 4 7.19 -4.24 6.30
CA LEU A 4 6.06 -4.97 6.87
C LEU A 4 5.70 -4.42 8.25
N GLU A 5 6.70 -4.21 9.12
CA GLU A 5 6.53 -3.62 10.47
C GLU A 5 5.81 -2.27 10.42
N ARG A 6 6.26 -1.37 9.53
CA ARG A 6 5.62 -0.07 9.37
C ARG A 6 4.20 -0.19 8.82
N THR A 7 3.92 -1.21 8.02
CA THR A 7 2.56 -1.46 7.53
C THR A 7 1.67 -1.97 8.67
N LYS A 8 2.17 -2.84 9.54
CA LYS A 8 1.43 -3.29 10.74
C LYS A 8 1.08 -2.12 11.66
N GLU A 9 2.05 -1.26 11.95
CA GLU A 9 1.83 -0.03 12.75
C GLU A 9 0.77 0.90 12.15
N LEU A 10 0.64 0.95 10.82
CA LEU A 10 -0.35 1.78 10.13
C LEU A 10 -1.73 1.15 10.08
N LEU A 11 -1.81 -0.18 10.07
CA LEU A 11 -3.07 -0.92 10.08
C LEU A 11 -3.68 -0.98 11.49
N ASP A 12 -2.84 -0.92 12.53
CA ASP A 12 -3.26 -0.95 13.95
C ASP A 12 -4.21 -2.12 14.26
N ASP A 13 -3.94 -3.26 13.61
CA ASP A 13 -4.76 -4.46 13.69
C ASP A 13 -3.88 -5.69 13.87
N ASP A 14 -3.82 -6.16 15.12
CA ASP A 14 -3.04 -7.34 15.53
C ASP A 14 -3.69 -8.67 15.09
N SER A 15 -4.89 -8.64 14.52
CA SER A 15 -5.56 -9.85 14.03
C SER A 15 -5.06 -10.30 12.65
N LEU A 16 -4.37 -9.41 11.93
CA LEU A 16 -3.86 -9.67 10.59
C LEU A 16 -2.53 -10.42 10.63
N SER A 17 -2.44 -11.48 9.84
CA SER A 17 -1.18 -12.20 9.63
C SER A 17 -0.20 -11.39 8.79
N ASP A 18 1.09 -11.70 8.91
CA ASP A 18 2.15 -11.09 8.11
C ASP A 18 1.89 -11.17 6.61
N LYS A 19 1.27 -12.26 6.14
CA LYS A 19 0.91 -12.44 4.74
C LYS A 19 -0.22 -11.50 4.31
N GLU A 20 -1.25 -11.32 5.13
CA GLU A 20 -2.34 -10.39 4.84
C GLU A 20 -1.84 -8.94 4.82
N VAL A 21 -0.96 -8.58 5.77
CA VAL A 21 -0.33 -7.26 5.81
C VAL A 21 0.53 -7.02 4.56
N GLU A 22 1.25 -8.03 4.09
CA GLU A 22 2.01 -7.96 2.83
C GLU A 22 1.10 -7.74 1.61
N GLU A 23 0.01 -8.52 1.50
CA GLU A 23 -0.95 -8.39 0.40
C GLU A 23 -1.59 -7.00 0.39
N ILE A 24 -1.95 -6.46 1.56
CA ILE A 24 -2.48 -5.12 1.74
C ILE A 24 -1.46 -4.07 1.28
N ARG A 25 -0.20 -4.15 1.75
CA ARG A 25 0.89 -3.23 1.37
C ARG A 25 1.06 -3.18 -0.15
N ASP A 26 1.09 -4.34 -0.78
CA ASP A 26 1.35 -4.46 -2.21
C ASP A 26 0.16 -3.97 -3.04
N ALA A 27 -1.07 -4.20 -2.57
CA ALA A 27 -2.28 -3.65 -3.18
C ALA A 27 -2.31 -2.12 -3.13
N PHE A 28 -1.99 -1.53 -1.97
CA PHE A 28 -1.88 -0.07 -1.83
C PHE A 28 -0.82 0.51 -2.74
N ARG A 29 0.32 -0.17 -2.91
CA ARG A 29 1.36 0.28 -3.83
C ARG A 29 0.87 0.33 -5.28
N LYS A 30 0.21 -0.74 -5.74
CA LYS A 30 -0.36 -0.80 -7.10
C LYS A 30 -1.39 0.31 -7.32
N LEU A 31 -2.27 0.55 -6.33
CA LEU A 31 -3.25 1.62 -6.40
C LEU A 31 -2.58 3.00 -6.50
N ALA A 32 -1.55 3.25 -5.68
CA ALA A 32 -0.82 4.52 -5.72
C ALA A 32 -0.16 4.77 -7.08
N GLU A 33 0.38 3.73 -7.73
CA GLU A 33 0.94 3.84 -9.08
C GLU A 33 -0.13 4.19 -10.11
N ILE A 34 -1.30 3.56 -10.06
CA ILE A 34 -2.42 3.89 -10.96
C ILE A 34 -2.86 5.34 -10.77
N VAL A 35 -3.00 5.79 -9.53
CA VAL A 35 -3.39 7.17 -9.21
C VAL A 35 -2.34 8.16 -9.72
N PHE A 36 -1.06 7.86 -9.51
CA PHE A 36 0.04 8.70 -9.95
C PHE A 36 0.11 8.82 -11.48
N GLU A 37 -0.03 7.71 -12.21
CA GLU A 37 -0.02 7.72 -13.68
C GLU A 37 -1.22 8.49 -14.24
N LYS A 38 -2.43 8.34 -13.66
CA LYS A 38 -3.59 9.14 -14.05
C LYS A 38 -3.35 10.63 -13.83
N TRP A 39 -2.87 11.01 -12.65
CA TRP A 39 -2.54 12.41 -12.35
C TRP A 39 -1.52 12.99 -13.34
N LYS A 40 -0.50 12.22 -13.69
CA LYS A 40 0.53 12.62 -14.66
C LYS A 40 -0.04 12.85 -16.06
N LEU A 41 -1.02 12.05 -16.49
CA LEU A 41 -1.73 12.24 -17.75
C LEU A 41 -2.59 13.51 -17.74
N GLU A 42 -3.24 13.83 -16.62
CA GLU A 42 -4.07 15.03 -16.49
C GLU A 42 -3.25 16.34 -16.39
N LYS A 43 -1.99 16.26 -15.96
CA LYS A 43 -1.07 17.41 -15.85
C LYS A 43 -0.27 17.68 -17.12
N LYS A 44 -0.40 16.85 -18.15
CA LYS A 44 0.30 16.96 -19.42
C LYS A 44 -0.59 17.59 -20.48
#